data_AF-A0A5M3MZA7-F1
#
_entry.id   AF-A0A5M3MZA7-F1
#
_cell.length_a   1.000
_cell.length_b   1.000
_cell.length_c   1.000
_cell.angle_alpha   90.00
_cell.angle_beta   90.00
_cell.angle_gamma   90.00
#
_symmetry.space_group_name_H-M   'P 1'
#
loop_
_entity.id
_entity.type
_entity.pdbx_description
1 polymer ?
#
loop_
_entity_poly.entity_id
_entity_poly.type
_entity_poly.pdbx_seq_one_letter_code
_entity_poly.pdbx_strand_id
1 'polypeptide(L)' 'GVYCSDNDELKRNDLSGWLASQGTRQEFTAPHTSAQNGLVERLHLTLMNKARTM' A
#
# COMPACT_ATOMS: atom_id res chain seq x y z
N GLY A 1 -8.17 6.63 -9.54
CA GLY A 1 -8.20 5.17 -9.32
C GLY A 1 -8.50 4.87 -7.85
N VAL A 2 -8.30 3.64 -7.39
CA VAL A 2 -8.37 3.29 -5.95
C VAL A 2 -6.99 2.89 -5.47
N TYR A 3 -6.53 3.51 -4.39
CA TYR A 3 -5.29 3.19 -3.70
C TYR A 3 -5.65 2.50 -2.38
N CYS A 4 -5.37 1.21 -2.27
CA CYS A 4 -5.61 0.43 -1.05
C CYS A 4 -4.31 0.29 -0.25
N SER A 5 -4.35 0.65 1.02
CA SER A 5 -3.20 0.58 1.94
C SER A 5 -3.59 -0.02 3.28
N ASP A 6 -2.60 -0.42 4.08
CA ASP A 6 -2.87 -0.83 5.46
C ASP A 6 -3.45 0.33 6.30
N ASN A 7 -4.25 -0.03 7.30
CA ASN A 7 -5.01 0.88 8.15
C ASN A 7 -4.17 1.63 9.19
N ASP A 8 -2.85 1.68 9.00
CA ASP A 8 -1.89 2.18 9.99
C ASP A 8 -1.13 3.42 9.48
N GLU A 9 0.18 3.30 9.20
CA GLU A 9 1.10 4.44 8.95
C GLU A 9 0.68 5.43 7.84
N LEU A 10 -0.13 4.99 6.87
CA LEU A 10 -0.51 5.78 5.69
C LEU A 10 -1.79 6.61 5.88
N LYS A 11 -2.31 6.71 7.10
CA LYS A 11 -3.45 7.57 7.47
C LYS A 11 -3.13 9.07 7.59
N ARG A 12 -2.15 9.58 6.83
CA ARG A 12 -1.80 11.00 6.89
C ARG A 12 -2.71 11.81 5.97
N ASN A 13 -3.23 12.93 6.48
CA ASN A 13 -4.08 13.84 5.68
C ASN A 13 -3.37 14.32 4.41
N ASP A 14 -2.07 14.57 4.47
CA ASP A 14 -1.29 15.05 3.32
C ASP A 14 -1.33 14.06 2.14
N LEU A 15 -1.24 12.75 2.43
CA LEU A 15 -1.31 11.70 1.43
C LEU A 15 -2.70 11.62 0.83
N SER A 16 -3.75 11.65 1.66
CA SER A 16 -5.13 11.65 1.18
C SER A 16 -5.45 12.86 0.30
N GLY A 17 -4.96 14.05 0.67
CA GLY A 17 -5.14 15.29 -0.09
C GLY A 17 -4.41 15.24 -1.43
N TRP A 18 -3.19 14.71 -1.43
CA TRP A 18 -2.45 14.48 -2.67
C TRP A 18 -3.16 13.46 -3.57
N LEU A 19 -3.60 12.31 -3.04
CA LEU A 19 -4.34 11.29 -3.81
C LEU A 19 -5.63 11.87 -4.40
N ALA A 20 -6.37 12.67 -3.62
CA ALA A 20 -7.57 13.35 -4.08
C ALA A 20 -7.27 14.33 -5.23
N SER A 21 -6.16 15.08 -5.15
CA SER A 21 -5.71 15.97 -6.25
C SER A 21 -5.41 15.20 -7.54
N GLN A 22 -5.04 13.93 -7.44
CA GLN A 22 -4.78 13.03 -8.56
C GLN A 22 -6.03 12.22 -8.98
N GLY A 23 -7.22 12.56 -8.47
CA GLY A 23 -8.46 11.82 -8.78
C GLY A 23 -8.45 10.37 -8.27
N THR A 24 -7.73 10.11 -7.18
CA THR A 24 -7.59 8.78 -6.59
C THR A 24 -8.13 8.76 -5.17
N ARG A 25 -8.93 7.74 -4.88
CA ARG A 25 -9.48 7.52 -3.54
C ARG A 25 -8.56 6.60 -2.76
N GLN A 26 -8.27 6.97 -1.51
CA GLN A 26 -7.60 6.09 -0.56
C GLN A 26 -8.63 5.19 0.14
N GLU A 27 -8.35 3.90 0.16
CA GLU A 27 -9.09 2.88 0.89
C GLU A 27 -8.13 2.12 1.81
N PHE A 28 -8.68 1.55 2.89
CA PHE A 28 -7.88 0.87 3.91
C PHE A 28 -8.34 -0.56 4.08
N THR A 29 -7.39 -1.47 4.30
CA THR A 29 -7.67 -2.85 4.70
C THR A 29 -8.28 -2.89 6.10
N ALA A 30 -8.87 -4.03 6.46
CA ALA A 30 -9.36 -4.24 7.81
C ALA A 30 -8.20 -4.14 8.82
N PRO A 31 -8.44 -3.53 10.01
CA PRO A 31 -7.41 -3.48 11.05
C PRO A 31 -6.83 -4.87 11.34
N HIS A 32 -5.53 -4.94 11.60
CA HIS A 32 -4.82 -6.17 11.96
C HIS A 32 -4.92 -7.32 10.94
N THR A 33 -5.23 -7.02 9.67
CA THR A 33 -5.39 -8.04 8.64
C THR A 33 -4.34 -7.88 7.54
N SER A 34 -3.06 -8.09 7.89
CA SER A 34 -1.94 -8.02 6.93
C SER A 34 -2.11 -8.97 5.74
N ALA A 35 -2.79 -10.10 5.94
CA ALA A 35 -3.08 -11.07 4.89
C ALA A 35 -3.82 -10.47 3.67
N GLN A 36 -4.57 -9.38 3.84
CA GLN A 36 -5.22 -8.67 2.73
C GLN A 36 -4.21 -7.99 1.79
N ASN A 37 -3.00 -7.69 2.28
CA ASN A 37 -1.89 -7.11 1.52
C ASN A 37 -0.94 -8.16 0.92
N GLY A 38 -1.29 -9.45 0.96
CA GLY A 38 -0.40 -10.54 0.56
C GLY A 38 0.13 -10.47 -0.88
N LEU A 39 -0.59 -9.82 -1.80
CA LEU A 39 -0.08 -9.56 -3.17
C LEU A 39 1.11 -8.59 -3.15
N VAL A 40 1.00 -7.50 -2.40
CA VAL A 40 2.07 -6.50 -2.26
C VAL A 40 3.27 -7.12 -1.55
N GLU A 41 3.04 -7.91 -0.50
CA GLU A 41 4.12 -8.62 0.22
C GLU A 41 4.89 -9.60 -0.68
N ARG A 42 4.20 -10.40 -1.51
CA ARG A 42 4.84 -11.32 -2.45
C ARG A 42 5.64 -10.59 -3.53
N LEU A 43 5.12 -9.48 -4.03
CA LEU A 43 5.83 -8.64 -5.00
C LEU A 43 7.08 -8.02 -4.37
N HIS A 44 6.96 -7.52 -3.14
CA HIS A 44 8.08 -6.99 -2.37
C HIS A 44 9.19 -8.03 -2.17
N LEU A 45 8.83 -9.26 -1.76
CA LEU A 45 9.79 -10.36 -1.65
C LEU A 45 10.47 -10.68 -2.99
N THR A 46 9.72 -10.67 -4.09
CA THR A 46 10.27 -10.90 -5.43
C THR A 46 11.28 -9.82 -5.80
N LEU A 47 10.97 -8.55 -5.55
CA LEU A 47 11.87 -7.42 -5.78
C LEU A 47 13.16 -7.57 -4.96
N MET A 48 13.02 -7.87 -3.66
CA MET A 48 14.15 -8.03 -2.75
C MET A 48 15.04 -9.21 -3.13
N ASN A 49 14.45 -10.33 -3.57
CA ASN A 49 15.22 -11.48 -4.04
C ASN A 49 16.02 -11.14 -5.29
N LYS A 50 15.41 -10.45 -6.26
CA LYS A 50 16.12 -9.98 -7.46
C LYS A 50 17.28 -9.05 -7.11
N ALA A 51 17.06 -8.11 -6.19
CA ALA A 51 18.10 -7.16 -5.77
C ALA A 51 19.28 -7.84 -5.06
N ARG A 52 19.04 -8.92 -4.30
CA ARG A 52 20.11 -9.69 -3.64
C ARG A 52 20.96 -10.52 -4.61
N THR A 53 20.39 -10.90 -5.75
CA THR A 53 21.07 -11.73 -6.75
C THR A 53 21.89 -10.93 -7.77
N MET A 54 21.84 -9.60 -7.71
CA MET A 54 22.65 -8.68 -8.51
C MET A 54 23.91 -8.27 -7.76
#